data_AF-A0A196SHG8-F1
#
_entry.id   AF-A0A196SHG8-F1
#
_cell.length_a   1.000
_cell.length_b   1.000
_cell.length_c   1.000
_cell.angle_alpha   90.00
_cell.angle_beta   90.00
_cell.angle_gamma   90.00
#
_symmetry.space_group_name_H-M   'P 1'
#
loop_
_entity.id
_entity.type
_entity.pdbx_description
1 polymer ?
#
loop_
_entity_poly.entity_id
_entity_poly.type
_entity_poly.pdbx_seq_one_letter_code
_entity_poly.pdbx_strand_id
1 'polypeptide(L)' 'MVDKAVKRFQVRNIVDASSQRDIRDASVYEQYTLPKLYIKQQYCVSCAVHGRIVRGRKAEERRIREYVRPQFKGERN' A
#
# COMPACT_ATOMS: atom_id res chain seq x y z
N MET A 1 -16.10 -16.73 -6.32
CA MET A 1 -15.33 -16.29 -5.13
C MET A 1 -14.57 -14.96 -5.30
N VAL A 2 -14.29 -14.50 -6.53
CA VAL A 2 -13.55 -13.24 -6.80
C VAL A 2 -14.27 -11.98 -6.30
N ASP A 3 -15.60 -12.01 -6.18
CA ASP A 3 -16.42 -10.88 -5.73
C ASP A 3 -16.26 -10.57 -4.24
N LYS A 4 -16.17 -11.60 -3.39
CA LYS A 4 -16.08 -11.48 -1.93
C LYS A 4 -14.69 -11.08 -1.41
N ALA A 5 -13.66 -11.17 -2.25
CA ALA A 5 -12.28 -10.93 -1.83
C ALA A 5 -12.01 -9.43 -1.58
N VAL A 6 -11.30 -9.12 -0.50
CA VAL A 6 -10.85 -7.75 -0.23
C VAL A 6 -9.64 -7.46 -1.12
N LYS A 7 -9.81 -6.60 -2.12
CA LYS A 7 -8.78 -6.25 -3.09
C LYS A 7 -8.08 -4.95 -2.71
N ARG A 8 -6.74 -4.95 -2.73
CA ARG A 8 -5.90 -3.75 -2.53
C ARG A 8 -4.82 -3.72 -3.60
N PHE A 9 -4.64 -2.54 -4.20
CA PHE A 9 -3.51 -2.30 -5.08
C PHE A 9 -2.42 -1.60 -4.30
N GLN A 10 -1.23 -2.18 -4.28
CA GLN A 10 -0.09 -1.59 -3.61
C GLN A 10 1.04 -1.35 -4.59
N VAL A 11 1.59 -0.14 -4.50
CA VAL A 11 2.82 0.23 -5.18
C VAL A 11 3.90 0.31 -4.11
N ARG A 12 4.94 -0.50 -4.22
CA ARG A 12 6.09 -0.49 -3.31
C ARG A 12 7.35 -0.14 -4.11
N ASN A 13 8.29 0.57 -3.51
CA ASN A 13 9.63 0.65 -4.08
C ASN A 13 10.30 -0.73 -3.97
N ILE A 14 11.09 -1.11 -4.96
CA ILE A 14 11.84 -2.39 -4.92
C ILE A 14 12.99 -2.34 -3.91
N VAL A 15 13.50 -1.14 -3.63
CA VAL A 15 14.57 -0.87 -2.67
C VAL A 15 14.05 0.02 -1.55
N ASP A 16 14.50 -0.27 -0.33
CA ASP A 16 14.27 0.58 0.84
C ASP A 16 14.84 2.00 0.65
N ALA A 17 14.27 2.99 1.34
CA ALA A 17 14.68 4.38 1.22
C ALA A 17 16.13 4.63 1.66
N SER A 18 16.65 3.88 2.62
CA SER A 18 18.03 4.02 3.09
C SER A 18 19.04 3.57 2.02
N SER A 19 18.83 2.38 1.46
CA SER A 19 19.71 1.76 0.45
C SER A 19 19.62 2.39 -0.94
N GLN A 20 18.68 3.31 -1.17
CA GLN A 20 18.57 4.02 -2.45
C GLN A 20 19.80 4.88 -2.77
N ARG A 21 20.51 5.39 -1.76
CA ARG A 21 21.72 6.19 -1.97
C ARG A 21 22.89 5.30 -2.38
N ASP A 22 23.11 4.23 -1.63
CA ASP A 22 24.20 3.29 -1.89
C ASP A 22 24.13 2.71 -3.31
N ILE A 23 22.92 2.40 -3.78
CA ILE A 23 22.72 1.89 -5.15
C ILE A 23 22.99 2.97 -6.21
N ARG A 24 22.65 4.23 -5.95
CA ARG A 24 22.94 5.33 -6.89
C ARG A 24 24.43 5.57 -7.01
N ASP A 25 25.13 5.60 -5.88
CA ASP A 25 26.58 5.81 -5.83
C ASP A 25 27.36 4.64 -6.46
N ALA A 26 26.87 3.41 -6.31
CA ALA A 26 27.44 2.22 -6.94
C ALA A 26 27.00 2.01 -8.40
N SER A 27 26.08 2.82 -8.93
CA SER A 27 25.57 2.64 -10.29
C SER A 27 26.49 3.27 -11.34
N VAL A 28 26.68 2.58 -12.46
CA VAL A 28 27.47 3.08 -13.59
C VAL A 28 26.72 4.19 -14.35
N TYR A 29 25.40 4.25 -14.22
CA TYR A 29 24.54 5.22 -14.90
C TYR A 29 24.27 6.43 -14.00
N GLU A 30 24.57 7.65 -14.47
CA GLU A 30 24.32 8.89 -13.71
C GLU A 30 22.84 9.11 -13.37
N GLN A 31 21.93 8.64 -14.23
CA GLN A 31 20.49 8.75 -14.03
C GLN A 31 19.81 7.40 -14.26
N TYR A 32 19.61 6.65 -13.18
CA TYR A 32 18.83 5.41 -13.19
C TYR A 32 17.63 5.51 -12.25
N THR A 33 16.43 5.36 -12.81
CA THR A 33 15.19 5.33 -12.02
C THR A 33 14.88 3.89 -11.59
N LEU A 34 14.91 3.65 -10.28
CA LEU A 34 14.58 2.33 -9.75
C LEU A 34 13.10 2.00 -10.01
N PRO A 35 12.80 0.83 -10.58
CA PRO A 35 11.42 0.43 -10.85
C PRO A 35 10.64 0.17 -9.55
N LYS A 36 9.31 0.23 -9.65
CA LYS A 36 8.39 -0.04 -8.54
C LYS A 36 7.71 -1.38 -8.72
N LEU A 37 7.40 -2.03 -7.61
CA LEU A 37 6.59 -3.25 -7.55
C LEU A 37 5.12 -2.88 -7.51
N TYR A 38 4.36 -3.42 -8.46
CA TYR A 38 2.91 -3.25 -8.57
C TYR A 38 2.22 -4.56 -8.19
N ILE A 39 1.50 -4.57 -7.07
CA ILE A 39 0.95 -5.80 -6.49
C ILE A 39 -0.55 -5.64 -6.25
N LYS A 40 -1.34 -6.54 -6.84
CA LYS A 40 -2.77 -6.69 -6.55
C LYS A 40 -2.97 -7.75 -5.48
N GLN A 41 -3.09 -7.31 -4.23
CA GLN A 41 -3.33 -8.19 -3.10
C GLN A 41 -4.82 -8.53 -3.00
N GLN A 42 -5.12 -9.82 -2.80
CA GLN A 42 -6.46 -10.34 -2.58
C GLN A 42 -6.49 -11.08 -1.25
N TYR A 43 -7.31 -10.60 -0.32
CA TYR A 43 -7.42 -11.19 1.00
C TYR A 43 -8.75 -11.89 1.20
N CYS A 44 -8.71 -12.96 1.98
CA CYS A 44 -9.88 -13.51 2.64
C CYS A 44 -10.38 -12.53 3.72
N VAL A 45 -11.66 -12.62 4.12
CA VAL A 45 -12.25 -11.68 5.10
C VAL A 45 -11.54 -11.75 6.45
N SER A 46 -11.24 -12.95 6.95
CA SER A 46 -10.51 -13.13 8.22
C SER A 46 -9.09 -12.55 8.14
N CYS A 47 -8.38 -12.79 7.04
CA CYS A 47 -7.05 -12.25 6.76
C CYS A 47 -7.05 -10.71 6.83
N ALA A 48 -8.04 -10.08 6.20
CA ALA A 48 -8.14 -8.63 6.13
C ALA A 48 -8.45 -7.98 7.50
N VAL A 49 -9.25 -8.65 8.34
CA VAL A 49 -9.55 -8.20 9.71
C VAL A 49 -8.33 -8.39 10.62
N HIS A 50 -7.67 -9.55 10.53
CA HIS A 50 -6.47 -9.85 11.33
C HIS A 50 -5.33 -8.87 11.03
N GLY A 51 -5.06 -8.61 9.76
CA GLY A 51 -4.06 -7.62 9.32
C GLY A 51 -4.49 -6.16 9.49
N ARG A 52 -5.66 -5.89 10.10
CA ARG A 52 -6.24 -4.55 10.32
C ARG A 52 -6.38 -3.71 9.04
N ILE A 53 -6.52 -4.37 7.89
CA ILE A 53 -6.72 -3.77 6.57
C ILE A 53 -8.16 -3.25 6.44
N VAL A 54 -9.10 -3.96 7.05
CA VAL A 54 -10.50 -3.54 7.23
C VAL A 54 -10.85 -3.59 8.71
N ARG A 55 -11.80 -2.76 9.13
CA ARG A 55 -12.30 -2.69 10.50
C ARG A 55 -13.82 -2.61 10.51
N GLY A 56 -14.44 -3.06 11.60
CA GLY A 56 -15.87 -2.87 11.81
C GLY A 56 -16.20 -1.37 11.89
N ARG A 57 -17.30 -0.97 11.27
CA ARG A 57 -17.84 0.41 11.31
C ARG A 57 -19.21 0.42 12.00
N LYS A 58 -19.62 1.59 12.50
CA LYS A 58 -20.97 1.83 13.04
C LYS A 58 -22.02 1.51 11.96
N ALA A 59 -23.22 1.13 12.37
CA ALA A 59 -24.27 0.63 11.45
C ALA A 59 -24.56 1.61 10.30
N GLU A 60 -24.65 2.90 10.61
CA GLU A 60 -24.90 3.99 9.67
C GLU A 60 -23.78 4.12 8.62
N GLU A 61 -22.52 3.99 9.06
CA GLU A 61 -21.33 4.14 8.20
C GLU A 61 -21.07 2.92 7.30
N ARG A 62 -21.71 1.76 7.55
CA ARG A 62 -21.49 0.54 6.73
C ARG A 62 -21.88 0.74 5.27
N ARG A 63 -22.83 1.63 5.00
CA ARG A 63 -23.32 1.96 3.65
C ARG A 63 -22.37 2.87 2.87
N ILE A 64 -21.39 3.51 3.52
CA ILE A 64 -20.38 4.32 2.84
C ILE A 64 -19.48 3.39 2.02
N ARG A 65 -19.58 3.48 0.69
CA ARG A 65 -18.81 2.67 -0.28
C ARG A 65 -17.60 3.39 -0.88
N GLU A 66 -17.43 4.68 -0.58
CA GLU A 66 -16.32 5.46 -1.10
C GLU A 66 -15.00 5.04 -0.46
N TYR A 67 -13.97 4.85 -1.30
CA TYR A 67 -12.62 4.58 -0.83
C TYR A 67 -11.83 5.88 -0.80
N VAL A 68 -11.72 6.47 0.38
CA VAL A 68 -10.80 7.59 0.61
C VAL A 68 -9.41 7.00 0.85
N ARG A 69 -8.43 7.33 -0.02
CA ARG A 69 -7.02 7.11 0.33
C ARG A 69 -6.74 7.91 1.59
N PRO A 70 -6.32 7.30 2.71
CA PRO A 70 -5.99 8.05 3.91
C PRO A 70 -4.94 9.10 3.54
N GLN A 71 -5.30 10.39 3.59
CA GLN A 71 -4.31 11.44 3.47
C GLN A 71 -3.49 11.39 4.77
N PHE A 72 -2.23 10.98 4.64
CA PHE A 72 -1.27 11.12 5.73
C PHE A 72 -1.06 12.63 5.92
N LYS A 73 -1.82 13.26 6.82
CA LYS A 73 -1.44 14.58 7.35
C LYS A 73 -0.20 14.34 8.19
N GLY A 74 0.96 14.38 7.54
CA GLY A 74 2.25 14.38 8.21
C GLY A 74 2.44 15.72 8.91
N GLU A 75 1.93 15.85 10.12
CA GLU A 75 2.47 16.84 11.06
C GLU A 75 3.86 16.36 11.45
N ARG A 76 4.84 16.87 10.69
CA ARG A 76 6.26 16.81 11.06
C ARG A 76 6.45 17.91 12.10
N ASN A 77 6.61 17.54 13.37
CA ASN A 77 7.33 18.39 14.33
C ASN A 77 8.80 18.48 13.92
#